data_AF-A0A7L0G7K2-F1
#
_entry.id   AF-A0A7L0G7K2-F1
#
_cell.length_a   1.000
_cell.length_b   1.000
_cell.length_c   1.000
_cell.angle_alpha   90.00
_cell.angle_beta   90.00
_cell.angle_gamma   90.00
#
_symmetry.space_group_name_H-M   'P 1'
#
loop_
_entity.id
_entity.type
_entity.pdbx_description
1 polymer ?
#
loop_
_entity_poly.entity_id
_entity_poly.type
_entity_poly.pdbx_seq_one_letter_code
_entity_poly.pdbx_strand_id
1 'polypeptide(L)' 'DINKLYTFLQEIKHGTIVLMASYDDAATKMNDKVRAYFMELGSSHVSNLGFRDNWVFLGAKGLKKMSPFEQ' A
#
# COMPACT_ATOMS: atom_id res chain seq x y z
N ASP A 1 3.52 14.23 -1.78
CA ASP A 1 4.44 14.01 -2.92
C ASP A 1 4.64 12.51 -3.03
N ILE A 2 4.47 11.95 -4.23
CA ILE A 2 4.57 10.50 -4.45
C ILE A 2 6.00 9.99 -4.20
N ASN A 3 7.02 10.81 -4.43
CA ASN A 3 8.41 10.43 -4.20
C ASN A 3 8.70 10.21 -2.71
N LYS A 4 8.13 11.05 -1.83
CA LYS A 4 8.26 10.90 -0.37
C LYS A 4 7.64 9.58 0.12
N LEU A 5 6.46 9.24 -0.40
CA LEU A 5 5.81 7.97 -0.08
C LEU A 5 6.63 6.79 -0.60
N TYR A 6 7.12 6.87 -1.84
CA TYR A 6 7.97 5.84 -2.42
C TYR A 6 9.21 5.60 -1.53
N THR A 7 9.99 6.63 -1.21
CA THR A 7 11.17 6.51 -0.32
C THR A 7 10.82 5.90 1.03
N PHE A 8 9.73 6.34 1.66
CA PHE A 8 9.26 5.78 2.94
C PHE A 8 8.99 4.27 2.85
N LEU A 9 8.33 3.82 1.79
CA LEU A 9 8.03 2.39 1.59
C LEU A 9 9.28 1.55 1.39
N GLN A 10 10.33 2.09 0.77
CA GLN A 10 11.60 1.38 0.56
C GLN A 10 12.37 1.13 1.86
N GLU A 11 12.18 1.98 2.87
CA GLU A 11 12.88 1.90 4.16
C GLU A 11 12.24 0.90 5.14
N ILE A 12 11.06 0.36 4.80
CA ILE A 12 10.34 -0.59 5.64
C ILE A 12 11.11 -1.90 5.73
N LYS A 13 11.56 -2.24 6.94
CA LYS A 13 12.33 -3.45 7.22
C LYS A 13 11.43 -4.68 7.24
N HIS A 14 11.99 -5.83 6.86
CA HIS A 14 11.33 -7.12 6.95
C HIS A 14 10.75 -7.38 8.36
N GLY A 15 9.52 -7.89 8.44
CA GLY A 15 8.81 -8.12 9.71
C GLY A 15 8.08 -6.92 10.29
N THR A 16 8.20 -5.72 9.68
CA THR A 16 7.44 -4.54 10.09
C THR A 16 5.98 -4.66 9.66
N ILE A 17 5.06 -4.42 10.59
CA ILE A 17 3.62 -4.31 10.32
C ILE A 17 3.32 -2.89 9.82
N VAL A 18 2.53 -2.79 8.76
CA VAL A 18 2.14 -1.53 8.12
C VAL A 18 0.63 -1.40 8.19
N LEU A 19 0.13 -0.31 8.76
CA LEU A 19 -1.28 0.04 8.77
C LEU A 19 -1.47 1.25 7.87
N MET A 20 -2.47 1.19 6.99
CA MET A 20 -2.77 2.23 6.03
C MET A 20 -4.28 2.49 5.97
N ALA A 21 -4.63 3.77 5.83
CA ALA A 21 -5.98 4.23 5.58
C ALA A 21 -5.95 5.38 4.57
N SER A 22 -6.87 5.36 3.60
CA SER A 22 -7.06 6.45 2.65
C SER A 22 -7.74 7.66 3.30
N TYR A 23 -7.52 8.85 2.73
CA TYR A 23 -8.27 10.05 3.07
C TYR A 23 -8.48 10.94 1.84
N ASP A 24 -9.74 11.29 1.54
CA ASP A 24 -10.23 11.97 0.33
C ASP A 24 -9.85 11.25 -0.97
N ASP A 25 -8.59 11.30 -1.39
CA ASP A 25 -8.10 10.70 -2.63
C ASP A 25 -6.67 10.17 -2.48
N ALA A 26 -6.56 8.85 -2.32
CA ALA A 26 -5.28 8.16 -2.23
C ALA A 26 -4.74 7.74 -3.60
N ALA A 27 -5.59 7.57 -4.61
CA ALA A 27 -5.25 6.86 -5.85
C ALA A 27 -4.66 7.75 -6.94
N THR A 28 -5.12 9.01 -7.07
CA THR A 28 -4.79 9.87 -8.22
C THR A 28 -3.29 10.12 -8.40
N LYS A 29 -2.53 10.15 -7.30
CA LYS A 29 -1.07 10.36 -7.35
C LYS A 29 -0.26 9.08 -7.30
N MET A 30 -0.89 7.91 -7.09
CA MET A 30 -0.18 6.64 -7.07
C MET A 30 0.25 6.22 -8.47
N ASN A 31 1.51 5.82 -8.59
CA ASN A 31 2.07 5.23 -9.81
C ASN A 31 2.31 3.72 -9.62
N ASP A 32 2.65 3.04 -10.71
CA ASP A 32 2.86 1.60 -10.72
C ASP A 32 3.92 1.13 -9.73
N LYS A 33 4.96 1.94 -9.50
CA LYS A 33 6.03 1.61 -8.53
C LYS A 33 5.49 1.55 -7.11
N VAL A 34 4.72 2.57 -6.69
CA VAL A 34 4.13 2.61 -5.35
C VAL A 34 3.09 1.51 -5.17
N ARG A 35 2.25 1.26 -6.19
CA ARG A 35 1.27 0.16 -6.16
C ARG A 35 1.98 -1.20 -6.03
N ALA A 36 3.06 -1.43 -6.76
CA ALA A 36 3.87 -2.65 -6.64
C ALA A 36 4.45 -2.84 -5.23
N TYR A 37 4.89 -1.77 -4.57
CA TYR A 37 5.37 -1.86 -3.17
C TYR A 37 4.26 -2.29 -2.21
N PHE A 38 3.04 -1.74 -2.35
CA PHE A 38 1.92 -2.18 -1.53
C PHE A 38 1.50 -3.63 -1.81
N MET A 39 1.57 -4.07 -3.07
CA MET A 39 1.39 -5.48 -3.41
C MET A 39 2.43 -6.38 -2.72
N GLU A 40 3.69 -5.96 -2.66
CA GLU A 40 4.75 -6.69 -1.94
C GLU A 40 4.52 -6.71 -0.41
N LEU A 41 3.85 -5.69 0.13
CA LEU A 41 3.40 -5.66 1.52
C LEU A 41 2.16 -6.54 1.77
N GLY A 42 1.60 -7.14 0.72
CA GLY A 42 0.46 -8.07 0.79
C GLY A 42 -0.89 -7.48 0.39
N SER A 43 -0.93 -6.29 -0.24
CA SER A 43 -2.18 -5.73 -0.74
C SER A 43 -2.64 -6.41 -2.04
N SER A 44 -3.94 -6.70 -2.10
CA SER A 44 -4.63 -7.22 -3.28
C SER A 44 -5.50 -6.18 -3.99
N HIS A 45 -5.91 -5.12 -3.28
CA HIS A 45 -6.79 -4.08 -3.82
C HIS A 45 -6.04 -2.87 -4.39
N VAL A 46 -4.80 -2.62 -3.97
CA VAL A 46 -4.03 -1.43 -4.35
C VAL A 46 -3.81 -1.29 -5.86
N SER A 47 -3.82 -2.37 -6.63
CA SER A 47 -3.73 -2.31 -8.09
C SER A 47 -4.98 -1.70 -8.74
N ASN A 48 -6.14 -1.84 -8.09
CA ASN A 48 -7.44 -1.45 -8.61
C ASN A 48 -7.99 -0.16 -8.00
N LEU A 49 -7.32 0.44 -7.00
CA LEU A 49 -7.78 1.68 -6.37
C LEU A 49 -7.94 2.81 -7.38
N GLY A 50 -9.14 3.37 -7.42
CA GLY A 50 -9.55 4.51 -8.21
C GLY A 50 -9.75 5.79 -7.39
N PHE A 51 -10.14 6.85 -8.09
CA PHE A 51 -10.36 8.17 -7.52
C PHE A 51 -11.40 8.12 -6.39
N ARG A 52 -10.98 8.52 -5.19
CA ARG A 52 -11.79 8.56 -3.95
C ARG A 52 -12.31 7.21 -3.44
N ASP A 53 -11.71 6.10 -3.84
CA ASP A 53 -11.97 4.83 -3.18
C ASP A 53 -11.50 4.90 -1.73
N ASN A 54 -12.37 4.46 -0.81
CA ASN A 54 -11.99 4.23 0.57
C ASN A 54 -11.25 2.91 0.66
N TRP A 55 -10.12 2.91 1.35
CA TRP A 55 -9.25 1.75 1.46
C TRP A 55 -8.59 1.71 2.83
N VAL A 56 -8.71 0.57 3.49
CA VAL A 56 -7.97 0.24 4.71
C VAL A 56 -7.19 -1.04 4.51
N PHE A 57 -5.94 -1.04 4.97
CA PHE A 57 -5.01 -2.13 4.71
C PHE A 57 -4.08 -2.32 5.90
N LEU A 58 -3.92 -3.57 6.31
CA LEU A 58 -2.89 -4.00 7.23
C LEU A 58 -2.03 -5.04 6.53
N GLY A 59 -0.74 -4.75 6.37
CA GLY A 59 0.22 -5.61 5.69
C GLY A 59 1.53 -5.74 6.46
N ALA A 60 2.47 -6.46 5.87
CA ALA A 60 3.83 -6.55 6.42
C ALA A 60 4.85 -6.87 5.32
N LYS A 61 6.08 -6.38 5.51
CA LYS A 61 7.18 -6.69 4.59
C LYS A 61 7.65 -8.12 4.80
N GLY A 62 7.63 -8.93 3.73
CA GLY A 62 8.03 -10.33 3.76
C GLY A 62 6.89 -11.34 3.91
N LEU A 63 5.63 -10.89 3.75
CA LEU A 63 4.50 -11.80 3.70
C LEU A 63 4.61 -12.72 2.47
N LYS A 64 4.44 -14.03 2.69
CA LYS A 64 4.40 -15.04 1.61
C LYS A 64 3.04 -15.14 0.92
N LYS A 65 2.01 -14.49 1.47
CA LYS A 65 0.63 -14.51 1.00
C LYS A 65 0.04 -13.10 1.11
N MET A 66 -1.05 -12.86 0.37
CA MET A 66 -1.82 -11.62 0.52
C MET A 66 -2.37 -11.49 1.95
N SER A 67 -2.48 -10.26 2.42
CA SER A 67 -3.02 -9.98 3.74
C SER A 67 -4.51 -10.30 3.78
N PRO A 68 -5.01 -10.98 4.83
CA PRO A 68 -6.45 -11.15 5.03
C PRO A 68 -7.12 -9.87 5.59
N PHE A 69 -6.36 -8.81 5.84
CA PHE A 69 -6.82 -7.58 6.48
C PHE A 69 -6.76 -6.41 5.50
N GLU A 70 -7.72 -6.37 4.59
CA GLU A 70 -7.85 -5.33 3.57
C GLU A 70 -9.32 -5.15 3.19
N GLN A 71 -9.77 -3.89 3.04
CA GLN A 71 -11.15 -3.56 2.67
C GLN A 71 -11.25 -2.28 1.85
#